data_AF-A0A1E3BFE3-F1
#
_entry.id   AF-A0A1E3BFE3-F1
#
_cell.length_a   1.000
_cell.length_b   1.000
_cell.length_c   1.000
_cell.angle_alpha   90.00
_cell.angle_beta   90.00
_cell.angle_gamma   90.00
#
_symmetry.space_group_name_H-M   'P 1'
#
loop_
_entity.id
_entity.type
_entity.pdbx_description
1 polymer ?
#
loop_
_entity_poly.entity_id
_entity_poly.type
_entity_poly.pdbx_seq_one_letter_code
_entity_poly.pdbx_strand_id
1 'polypeptide(L)'
;MNDPSPRKLVHGMPVYASRRFDRPRIFGIAILSDFGSAVRGDEKRNNDAQPNVYRSSEAMPETEWSYLADIWNVGAMIWDLFEGKHMFYGYDPYKKNYTTSAHLAEVIGMLGPPPLDMLKRGERSPEFFTEDGPWKHEIEIPIPQQASLEASEEYLEGRNTDMFMAFIRGMIQ
;
A
#
# COMPACT_ATOMS: atom_id res chain seq x y z
N MET A 1 6.27 26.47 22.34
CA MET A 1 6.22 25.05 22.76
C MET A 1 6.73 25.02 24.19
N ASN A 2 5.85 25.19 25.17
CA ASN A 2 6.24 25.58 26.54
C ASN A 2 6.24 24.42 27.54
N ASP A 3 5.78 23.24 27.10
CA ASP A 3 5.73 22.02 27.88
C ASP A 3 6.00 20.83 26.94
N PRO A 4 7.27 20.48 26.68
CA PRO A 4 7.61 19.32 25.86
C PRO A 4 7.37 18.01 26.63
N SER A 5 7.14 16.90 25.91
CA SER A 5 7.11 15.58 26.55
C SER A 5 8.44 15.27 27.25
N PRO A 6 8.43 14.41 28.30
CA PRO A 6 9.66 13.80 28.82
C PRO A 6 10.48 13.20 27.68
N ARG A 7 11.81 13.32 27.73
CA ARG A 7 12.70 12.84 26.67
C ARG A 7 13.90 12.08 27.23
N LYS A 8 14.47 11.18 26.44
CA LYS A 8 15.78 10.55 26.67
C LYS A 8 16.71 10.80 25.47
N LEU A 9 18.01 10.62 25.66
CA LEU A 9 18.98 10.63 24.56
C LEU A 9 19.31 9.19 24.15
N VAL A 10 19.21 8.89 22.86
CA VAL A 10 19.62 7.62 22.26
C VAL A 10 20.58 7.93 21.12
N HIS A 11 21.84 7.50 21.23
CA HIS A 11 22.90 7.83 20.26
C HIS A 11 23.02 9.34 19.94
N GLY A 12 22.85 10.20 20.95
CA GLY A 12 22.89 11.66 20.78
C GLY A 12 21.61 12.29 20.23
N MET A 13 20.63 11.49 19.81
CA MET A 13 19.33 11.97 19.33
C MET A 13 18.29 12.01 20.45
N PRO A 14 17.53 13.13 20.61
CA PRO A 14 16.45 13.20 21.58
C PRO A 14 15.25 12.37 21.13
N VAL A 15 14.84 11.43 21.97
CA VAL A 15 13.63 10.62 21.81
C VAL A 15 12.61 11.06 22.87
N TYR A 16 11.45 11.54 22.43
CA TYR A 16 10.38 12.02 23.30
C TYR A 16 9.40 10.89 23.62
N ALA A 17 8.90 10.87 24.85
CA ALA A 17 7.79 10.00 25.23
C ALA A 17 6.51 10.43 24.50
N SER A 18 5.81 9.48 23.89
CA SER A 18 4.52 9.73 23.25
C SER A 18 3.51 10.23 24.28
N ARG A 19 2.79 11.31 23.96
CA ARG A 19 1.65 11.77 24.76
C ARG A 19 0.42 10.97 24.38
N ARG A 20 -0.35 10.52 25.37
CA ARG A 20 -1.70 10.03 25.11
C ARG A 20 -2.55 11.21 24.68
N PHE A 21 -3.10 11.13 23.48
CA PHE A 21 -4.16 12.02 23.05
C PHE A 21 -5.49 11.34 23.37
N ASP A 22 -6.35 12.05 24.13
CA ASP A 22 -7.73 11.61 24.30
C ASP A 22 -8.48 11.72 22.97
N ARG A 23 -9.55 10.93 22.82
CA ARG A 23 -10.40 11.00 21.62
C ARG A 23 -11.03 12.40 21.54
N PRO A 24 -10.74 13.20 20.50
CA PRO A 24 -11.25 14.56 20.43
C PRO A 24 -12.77 14.54 20.26
N ARG A 25 -13.46 15.52 20.85
CA ARG A 25 -14.91 15.71 20.66
C ARG A 25 -15.25 16.37 19.32
N ILE A 26 -14.27 17.06 18.73
CA ILE A 26 -14.37 17.76 17.44
C ILE A 26 -13.15 17.33 16.63
N PHE A 27 -13.37 16.76 15.46
CA PHE A 27 -12.30 16.45 14.53
C PHE A 27 -11.91 17.71 13.77
N GLY A 28 -10.62 18.05 13.79
CA GLY A 28 -10.07 19.17 13.03
C GLY A 28 -9.73 18.77 11.59
N ILE A 29 -8.99 19.64 10.92
CA ILE A 29 -8.44 19.36 9.59
C ILE A 29 -7.43 18.20 9.72
N ALA A 30 -7.50 17.24 8.79
CA ALA A 30 -6.51 16.16 8.70
C ALA A 30 -5.15 16.73 8.27
N ILE A 31 -4.09 16.37 8.98
CA ILE A 31 -2.73 16.83 8.72
C ILE A 31 -1.82 15.59 8.65
N LEU A 32 -1.00 15.51 7.60
CA LEU A 32 0.05 14.48 7.52
C LEU A 32 1.03 14.67 8.67
N SER A 33 1.33 13.57 9.35
CA SER A 33 2.23 13.55 10.50
C SER A 33 3.08 12.28 10.43
N ASP A 34 3.97 12.11 11.41
CA ASP A 34 4.90 10.98 11.49
C ASP A 34 5.80 10.82 10.25
N PHE A 35 6.70 11.78 10.07
CA PHE A 35 7.70 11.76 8.99
C PHE A 35 8.93 10.90 9.33
N GLY A 36 8.82 9.94 10.27
CA GLY A 36 9.94 9.10 10.71
C GLY A 36 10.50 8.19 9.60
N SER A 37 9.68 7.86 8.62
CA SER A 37 10.06 7.08 7.42
C SER A 37 10.07 7.90 6.14
N ALA A 38 9.91 9.22 6.23
CA ALA A 38 9.87 10.08 5.05
C ALA A 38 11.25 10.17 4.38
N VAL A 39 11.25 10.12 3.06
CA VAL A 39 12.45 10.28 2.23
C VAL A 39 12.24 11.37 1.19
N ARG A 40 13.34 11.79 0.55
CA ARG A 40 13.28 12.71 -0.58
C ARG A 40 12.56 12.08 -1.77
N GLY A 41 11.51 12.75 -2.27
CA GLY A 41 10.70 12.27 -3.40
C GLY A 41 11.31 12.51 -4.78
N ASP A 42 12.35 13.35 -4.88
CA ASP A 42 13.09 13.60 -6.12
C ASP A 42 14.16 12.54 -6.42
N GLU A 43 14.34 11.58 -5.52
CA GLU A 43 15.24 10.45 -5.68
C GLU A 43 14.44 9.15 -5.79
N LYS A 44 14.82 8.30 -6.74
CA LYS A 44 14.30 6.93 -6.80
C LYS A 44 14.87 6.08 -5.67
N ARG A 45 14.07 5.13 -5.19
CA ARG A 45 14.40 4.23 -4.08
C ARG A 45 14.01 2.81 -4.42
N ASN A 46 14.69 1.82 -3.85
CA ASN A 46 14.38 0.39 -4.02
C ASN A 46 14.31 -0.34 -2.67
N ASN A 47 14.43 0.36 -1.54
CA ASN A 47 14.35 -0.24 -0.22
C ASN A 47 12.91 -0.57 0.18
N ASP A 48 12.77 -1.46 1.17
CA ASP A 48 11.47 -1.75 1.79
C ASP A 48 10.85 -0.47 2.35
N ALA A 49 9.58 -0.27 1.99
CA ALA A 49 8.79 0.91 2.32
C ALA A 49 7.31 0.52 2.43
N GLN A 50 6.54 1.47 2.97
CA GLN A 50 5.08 1.39 3.14
C GLN A 50 4.62 0.32 4.15
N PRO A 51 3.54 0.59 4.91
CA PRO A 51 2.89 -0.44 5.69
C PRO A 51 2.35 -1.56 4.80
N ASN A 52 2.30 -2.79 5.32
CA ASN A 52 1.95 -4.00 4.57
C ASN A 52 0.72 -3.86 3.65
N VAL A 53 -0.43 -3.43 4.18
CA VAL A 53 -1.70 -3.34 3.43
C VAL A 53 -1.75 -2.19 2.41
N TYR A 54 -0.78 -1.28 2.45
CA TYR A 54 -0.70 -0.15 1.53
C TYR A 54 0.48 -0.26 0.55
N ARG A 55 1.23 -1.36 0.58
CA ARG A 55 2.42 -1.51 -0.26
C ARG A 55 2.06 -1.48 -1.75
N SER A 56 2.75 -0.65 -2.53
CA SER A 56 2.46 -0.48 -3.95
C SER A 56 2.93 -1.66 -4.79
N SER A 57 2.38 -1.77 -6.00
CA SER A 57 2.76 -2.79 -6.97
C SER A 57 4.26 -2.76 -7.29
N GLU A 58 4.91 -1.60 -7.30
CA GLU A 58 6.36 -1.48 -7.55
C GLU A 58 7.24 -1.79 -6.33
N ALA A 59 6.78 -1.50 -5.11
CA ALA A 59 7.57 -1.75 -3.90
C ALA A 59 7.67 -3.24 -3.55
N MET A 60 6.62 -4.02 -3.84
CA MET A 60 6.58 -5.47 -3.56
C MET A 60 7.67 -6.29 -4.27
N PRO A 61 7.91 -6.13 -5.59
CA PRO A 61 9.01 -6.78 -6.30
C PRO A 61 10.35 -6.01 -6.21
N GLU A 62 10.44 -4.99 -5.35
CA GLU A 62 11.62 -4.10 -5.24
C GLU A 62 12.00 -3.47 -6.60
N THR A 63 10.98 -3.01 -7.34
CA THR A 63 11.16 -2.08 -8.44
C THR A 63 11.36 -0.67 -7.88
N GLU A 64 12.18 0.14 -8.55
CA GLU A 64 12.38 1.53 -8.15
C GLU A 64 11.05 2.30 -8.00
N TRP A 65 10.85 2.91 -6.84
CA TRP A 65 9.70 3.74 -6.50
C TRP A 65 10.10 5.19 -6.20
N SER A 66 9.11 6.08 -6.23
CA SER A 66 9.21 7.53 -5.96
C SER A 66 7.89 8.00 -5.29
N TYR A 67 7.55 9.29 -5.36
CA TYR A 67 6.35 9.87 -4.74
C TYR A 67 5.03 9.25 -5.21
N LEU A 68 5.00 8.57 -6.37
CA LEU A 68 3.80 7.86 -6.84
C LEU A 68 3.40 6.72 -5.89
N ALA A 69 4.35 6.17 -5.13
CA ALA A 69 4.07 5.20 -4.07
C ALA A 69 3.17 5.80 -2.97
N ASP A 70 3.31 7.10 -2.68
CA ASP A 70 2.42 7.80 -1.73
C ASP A 70 1.02 8.01 -2.32
N ILE A 71 0.92 8.25 -3.64
CA ILE A 71 -0.38 8.36 -4.32
C ILE A 71 -1.13 7.02 -4.27
N TRP A 72 -0.44 5.90 -4.48
CA TRP A 72 -1.01 4.57 -4.26
C TRP A 72 -1.54 4.39 -2.83
N ASN A 73 -0.75 4.81 -1.83
CA ASN A 73 -1.12 4.71 -0.41
C ASN A 73 -2.40 5.50 -0.12
N VAL A 74 -2.52 6.71 -0.67
CA VAL A 74 -3.74 7.52 -0.53
C VAL A 74 -4.92 6.86 -1.26
N GLY A 75 -4.73 6.29 -2.45
CA GLY A 75 -5.78 5.58 -3.18
C GLY A 75 -6.35 4.40 -2.38
N ALA A 76 -5.47 3.54 -1.86
CA ALA A 76 -5.86 2.43 -0.99
C ALA A 76 -6.52 2.92 0.31
N MET A 77 -6.01 3.98 0.94
CA MET A 77 -6.60 4.55 2.15
C MET A 77 -8.01 5.13 1.91
N ILE A 78 -8.24 5.81 0.78
CA ILE A 78 -9.55 6.35 0.43
C ILE A 78 -10.56 5.22 0.26
N TRP A 79 -10.16 4.15 -0.41
CA TRP A 79 -10.97 2.94 -0.52
C TRP A 79 -11.32 2.37 0.85
N ASP A 80 -10.33 2.18 1.72
CA ASP A 80 -10.54 1.59 3.05
C ASP A 80 -11.52 2.40 3.91
N LEU A 81 -11.40 3.72 3.86
CA LEU A 81 -12.27 4.64 4.59
C LEU A 81 -13.70 4.64 4.02
N PHE A 82 -13.83 4.49 2.71
CA PHE A 82 -15.12 4.52 2.03
C PHE A 82 -15.86 3.19 2.18
N GLU A 83 -15.20 2.08 1.88
CA GLU A 83 -15.78 0.73 1.92
C GLU A 83 -15.87 0.14 3.34
N GLY A 84 -15.07 0.69 4.28
CA GLY A 84 -14.98 0.18 5.65
C GLY A 84 -14.21 -1.15 5.77
N LYS A 85 -13.48 -1.56 4.73
CA LYS A 85 -12.66 -2.79 4.65
C LYS A 85 -11.39 -2.51 3.84
N HIS A 86 -10.31 -3.26 4.07
CA HIS A 86 -9.06 -3.05 3.34
C HIS A 86 -9.21 -3.39 1.84
N MET A 87 -8.62 -2.58 0.98
CA MET A 87 -8.48 -2.89 -0.45
C MET A 87 -7.64 -4.17 -0.64
N PHE A 88 -6.57 -4.31 0.14
CA PHE A 88 -5.69 -5.47 0.16
C PHE A 88 -5.35 -5.88 1.59
N TYR A 89 -5.26 -7.18 1.82
CA TYR A 89 -4.91 -7.77 3.12
C TYR A 89 -3.55 -8.45 3.08
N GLY A 90 -3.18 -9.01 1.93
CA GLY A 90 -1.96 -9.79 1.74
C GLY A 90 -1.85 -10.99 2.68
N TYR A 91 -2.97 -11.55 3.10
CA TYR A 91 -3.01 -12.61 4.09
C TYR A 91 -2.77 -13.97 3.43
N ASP A 92 -1.69 -14.63 3.83
CA ASP A 92 -1.37 -15.99 3.40
C ASP A 92 -2.14 -17.00 4.27
N PRO A 93 -3.08 -17.77 3.69
CA PRO A 93 -3.90 -18.71 4.45
C PRO A 93 -3.10 -19.93 4.97
N TYR A 94 -1.95 -20.22 4.39
CA TYR A 94 -1.08 -21.34 4.79
C TYR A 94 -0.11 -20.90 5.89
N LYS A 95 0.51 -19.73 5.74
CA LYS A 95 1.46 -19.18 6.73
C LYS A 95 0.81 -18.41 7.87
N LYS A 96 -0.48 -18.10 7.75
CA LYS A 96 -1.29 -17.37 8.76
C LYS A 96 -0.74 -15.98 9.10
N ASN A 97 -0.06 -15.35 8.16
CA ASN A 97 0.50 -14.01 8.30
C ASN A 97 0.52 -13.29 6.95
N TYR A 98 0.94 -12.02 6.96
CA TYR A 98 1.14 -11.27 5.73
C TYR A 98 2.29 -11.86 4.90
N THR A 99 2.09 -12.00 3.59
CA THR A 99 3.18 -12.26 2.64
C THR A 99 3.08 -11.40 1.40
N THR A 100 4.22 -11.02 0.83
CA THR A 100 4.29 -10.31 -0.45
C THR A 100 3.61 -11.08 -1.58
N SER A 101 3.73 -12.42 -1.61
CA SER A 101 3.08 -13.25 -2.62
C SER A 101 1.56 -13.21 -2.54
N ALA A 102 0.99 -13.22 -1.33
CA ALA A 102 -0.47 -13.11 -1.16
C ALA A 102 -0.96 -11.71 -1.53
N HIS A 103 -0.22 -10.67 -1.16
CA HIS A 103 -0.58 -9.30 -1.53
C HIS A 103 -0.51 -9.08 -3.04
N LEU A 104 0.57 -9.52 -3.70
CA LEU A 104 0.67 -9.46 -5.16
C LEU A 104 -0.46 -10.22 -5.85
N ALA A 105 -0.85 -11.39 -5.35
CA ALA A 105 -1.96 -12.16 -5.92
C ALA A 105 -3.29 -11.39 -5.85
N GLU A 106 -3.57 -10.69 -4.74
CA GLU A 106 -4.75 -9.82 -4.61
C GLU A 106 -4.69 -8.64 -5.59
N VAL A 107 -3.55 -7.97 -5.69
CA VAL A 107 -3.34 -6.86 -6.64
C VAL A 107 -3.54 -7.33 -8.08
N ILE A 108 -2.99 -8.49 -8.46
CA ILE A 108 -3.14 -9.06 -9.81
C ILE A 108 -4.59 -9.43 -10.09
N GLY A 109 -5.29 -10.03 -9.11
CA GLY A 109 -6.71 -10.34 -9.24
C GLY A 109 -7.52 -9.08 -9.53
N MET A 110 -7.28 -8.02 -8.74
CA MET A 110 -8.05 -6.77 -8.78
C MET A 110 -7.75 -5.86 -9.97
N LEU A 111 -6.47 -5.70 -10.30
CA LEU A 111 -5.99 -4.69 -11.25
C LEU A 111 -5.38 -5.29 -12.52
N GLY A 112 -5.19 -6.61 -12.56
CA GLY A 112 -4.43 -7.29 -13.61
C GLY A 112 -2.92 -7.35 -13.33
N PRO A 113 -2.16 -8.06 -14.18
CA PRO A 113 -0.73 -8.24 -13.99
C PRO A 113 0.04 -6.92 -14.13
N PRO A 114 1.12 -6.70 -13.36
CA PRO A 114 1.97 -5.53 -13.54
C PRO A 114 2.60 -5.49 -14.94
N PRO A 115 2.94 -4.30 -15.46
CA PRO A 115 3.65 -4.16 -16.73
C PRO A 115 4.97 -4.94 -16.75
N LEU A 116 5.28 -5.60 -17.86
CA LEU A 116 6.50 -6.43 -17.99
C LEU A 116 7.78 -5.61 -17.81
N ASP A 117 7.81 -4.34 -18.23
CA ASP A 117 8.97 -3.47 -18.03
C ASP A 117 9.22 -3.15 -16.54
N MET A 118 8.14 -3.07 -15.74
CA MET A 118 8.24 -2.91 -14.29
C MET A 118 8.84 -4.17 -13.66
N LEU A 119 8.33 -5.34 -14.04
CA LEU A 119 8.82 -6.63 -13.56
C LEU A 119 10.31 -6.83 -13.89
N LYS A 120 10.74 -6.50 -15.11
CA LYS A 120 12.14 -6.59 -15.54
C LYS A 120 13.10 -5.70 -14.73
N ARG A 121 12.60 -4.63 -14.10
CA ARG A 121 13.39 -3.75 -13.23
C ARG A 121 13.39 -4.17 -11.76
N GLY A 122 12.46 -5.02 -11.33
CA GLY A 122 12.32 -5.41 -9.92
C GLY A 122 13.35 -6.47 -9.53
N GLU A 123 14.12 -6.20 -8.47
CA GLU A 123 15.15 -7.12 -7.97
C GLU A 123 14.57 -8.45 -7.48
N ARG A 124 13.34 -8.40 -6.93
CA ARG A 124 12.62 -9.56 -6.40
C ARG A 124 11.52 -10.07 -7.33
N SER A 125 11.32 -9.46 -8.50
CA SER A 125 10.39 -9.98 -9.51
C SER A 125 10.60 -11.47 -9.83
N PRO A 126 11.85 -11.99 -9.93
CA PRO A 126 12.07 -13.42 -10.17
C PRO A 126 11.59 -14.35 -9.06
N GLU A 127 11.24 -13.84 -7.86
CA GLU A 127 10.59 -14.65 -6.82
C GLU A 127 9.13 -14.97 -7.18
N PHE A 128 8.47 -14.08 -7.92
CA PHE A 128 7.02 -14.08 -8.12
C PHE A 128 6.59 -14.40 -9.56
N PHE A 129 7.39 -13.97 -10.54
CA PHE A 129 7.04 -14.00 -11.95
C PHE A 129 8.09 -14.76 -12.76
N THR A 130 7.66 -15.35 -13.87
CA THR A 130 8.58 -15.88 -14.88
C THR A 130 9.21 -14.73 -15.66
N GLU A 131 10.28 -15.01 -16.42
CA GLU A 131 10.99 -14.00 -17.21
C GLU A 131 10.09 -13.28 -18.23
N ASP A 132 9.06 -13.98 -18.73
CA ASP A 132 8.09 -13.44 -19.68
C ASP A 132 6.94 -12.65 -19.01
N GLY A 133 6.90 -12.59 -17.68
CA GLY A 133 5.92 -11.83 -16.90
C GLY A 133 4.78 -12.62 -16.22
N PRO A 134 4.36 -13.83 -16.66
CA PRO A 134 3.35 -14.60 -15.95
C PRO A 134 3.70 -14.92 -14.48
N TRP A 135 2.66 -15.02 -13.65
CA TRP A 135 2.76 -15.51 -12.27
C TRP A 135 3.28 -16.95 -12.24
N LYS A 136 4.23 -17.23 -11.35
CA LYS A 136 4.86 -18.55 -11.22
C LYS A 136 3.88 -19.61 -10.69
N HIS A 137 3.87 -20.77 -11.35
CA HIS A 137 3.02 -21.90 -10.94
C HIS A 137 3.48 -22.55 -9.63
N GLU A 138 4.75 -22.35 -9.24
CA GLU A 138 5.30 -22.84 -7.97
C GLU A 138 4.74 -22.09 -6.75
N ILE A 139 4.08 -20.95 -6.97
CA ILE A 139 3.48 -20.19 -5.89
C ILE A 139 2.09 -20.76 -5.62
N GLU A 140 1.97 -21.40 -4.46
CA GLU A 140 0.72 -22.04 -4.02
C GLU A 140 -0.42 -21.06 -3.74
N ILE A 141 -0.14 -19.74 -3.72
CA ILE A 141 -1.15 -18.71 -3.52
C ILE A 141 -1.91 -18.45 -4.82
N PRO A 142 -3.23 -18.75 -4.88
CA PRO A 142 -4.02 -18.53 -6.08
C PRO A 142 -4.33 -17.04 -6.27
N ILE A 143 -4.35 -16.60 -7.52
CA ILE A 143 -4.89 -15.29 -7.90
C ILE A 143 -6.43 -15.35 -7.84
N PRO A 144 -7.10 -14.46 -7.08
CA PRO A 144 -8.56 -14.40 -7.03
C PRO A 144 -9.17 -14.12 -8.41
N GLN A 145 -10.03 -15.01 -8.90
CA GLN A 145 -10.56 -14.96 -10.28
C GLN A 145 -11.77 -14.02 -10.48
N GLN A 146 -12.39 -13.54 -9.39
CA GLN A 146 -13.62 -12.72 -9.42
C GLN A 146 -13.47 -11.39 -8.67
N ALA A 147 -12.29 -11.11 -8.15
CA ALA A 147 -12.02 -9.84 -7.49
C ALA A 147 -11.67 -8.83 -8.58
N SER A 148 -12.62 -8.18 -9.25
CA SER A 148 -12.31 -6.94 -9.97
C SER A 148 -12.49 -5.76 -9.02
N LEU A 149 -11.90 -4.62 -9.35
CA LEU A 149 -12.11 -3.39 -8.59
C LEU A 149 -13.62 -3.06 -8.50
N GLU A 150 -14.33 -3.10 -9.63
CA GLU A 150 -15.77 -2.85 -9.67
C GLU A 150 -16.60 -3.85 -8.85
N ALA A 151 -16.25 -5.14 -8.91
CA ALA A 151 -16.98 -6.17 -8.19
C ALA A 151 -16.77 -6.09 -6.67
N SER A 152 -15.76 -5.34 -6.23
CA SER A 152 -15.39 -5.18 -4.82
C SER A 152 -16.07 -3.99 -4.14
N GLU A 153 -16.66 -3.08 -4.93
CA GLU A 153 -17.40 -1.90 -4.48
C GLU A 153 -18.83 -2.30 -4.05
N GLU A 154 -19.29 -1.83 -2.89
CA GLU A 154 -20.55 -2.31 -2.29
C GLU A 154 -21.65 -1.24 -2.12
N TYR A 155 -21.34 0.06 -2.28
CA TYR A 155 -22.18 1.16 -1.80
C TYR A 155 -22.70 2.11 -2.89
N LEU A 156 -22.03 2.21 -4.04
CA LEU A 156 -22.36 3.14 -5.10
C LEU A 156 -23.10 2.43 -6.23
N GLU A 157 -23.89 3.22 -6.96
CA GLU A 157 -24.58 2.74 -8.15
C GLU A 157 -24.46 3.78 -9.29
N GLY A 158 -24.48 3.27 -10.52
CA GLY A 158 -24.51 4.07 -11.74
C GLY A 158 -23.35 5.05 -11.83
N ARG A 159 -23.66 6.32 -12.11
CA ARG A 159 -22.65 7.36 -12.40
C ARG A 159 -21.67 7.60 -11.25
N ASN A 160 -22.09 7.41 -10.00
CA ASN A 160 -21.20 7.60 -8.86
C ASN A 160 -20.12 6.52 -8.82
N THR A 161 -20.49 5.27 -9.12
CA THR A 161 -19.53 4.16 -9.27
C THR A 161 -18.53 4.49 -10.37
N ASP A 162 -18.98 4.92 -11.56
CA ASP A 162 -18.08 5.27 -12.67
C ASP A 162 -17.06 6.35 -12.30
N MET A 163 -17.53 7.41 -11.62
CA MET A 163 -16.66 8.51 -11.18
C MET A 163 -15.68 8.08 -10.09
N PHE A 164 -16.14 7.28 -9.12
CA PHE A 164 -15.29 6.78 -8.05
C PHE A 164 -14.22 5.83 -8.59
N MET A 165 -14.58 4.91 -9.50
CA MET A 165 -13.64 4.01 -10.16
C MET A 165 -12.59 4.75 -10.97
N ALA A 166 -13.00 5.77 -11.74
CA ALA A 166 -12.06 6.60 -12.49
C ALA A 166 -11.07 7.33 -11.56
N PHE A 167 -11.56 7.83 -10.42
CA PHE A 167 -10.73 8.48 -9.42
C PHE A 167 -9.74 7.50 -8.77
N ILE A 168 -10.20 6.34 -8.28
CA ILE A 168 -9.34 5.33 -7.65
C ILE A 168 -8.30 4.80 -8.62
N ARG A 169 -8.69 4.46 -9.85
CA ARG A 169 -7.75 4.00 -10.89
C ARG A 169 -6.64 5.00 -11.18
N GLY A 170 -6.95 6.29 -11.19
CA GLY A 170 -5.94 7.34 -11.37
C GLY A 170 -4.90 7.42 -10.25
N MET A 171 -5.11 6.72 -9.13
CA MET A 171 -4.18 6.67 -8.01
C MET A 171 -3.43 5.34 -7.88
N ILE A 172 -4.03 4.23 -8.33
CA ILE A 172 -3.49 2.87 -8.15
C ILE A 172 -3.09 2.18 -9.47
N GLN A 173 -3.11 2.88 -10.61
CA GLN A 173 -2.70 2.33 -11.92
C GLN A 173 -1.81 3.30 -12.70
#